data_AF-A0ABD5NBK4-F1
#
_entry.id   AF-A0ABD5NBK4-F1
#
_cell.length_a   1.000
_cell.length_b   1.000
_cell.length_c   1.000
_cell.angle_alpha   90.00
_cell.angle_beta   90.00
_cell.angle_gamma   90.00
#
_symmetry.space_group_name_H-M   'P 1'
#
loop_
_entity.id
_entity.type
_entity.pdbx_description
1 polymer ?
#
loop_
_entity_poly.entity_id
_entity_poly.type
_entity_poly.pdbx_seq_one_letter_code
_entity_poly.pdbx_strand_id
1 'polypeptide(L)'
;MSRRFRWTRPLPRGEATVTRVVGDHEDGDDPQRRYTLDGASDATVEPTEGVSVERDGGKQWLTVADGAGLAVVRVRVRGERTTLRVPGPTVDERVTETARGDENAARDLLAASEGAVALAVACGGFLAAEQFASLVATLARADDRASDALHAVRYDLLRISATTPAGPDIDSRERFEALASGLDDASEIGDVDAVDALAATVAVACDSPRECHDLLYRLGYDLGDVIERDDRFLAYYLAFVASTAGVGEANRRASRHPTELTYDEATDRAEGADYWERGEAWRAAVAPAARKSREAFAYVLANALYWTGEVSRRDSRAPELCFSGAVAAGREIGLDWVVGHARYERARAVGHRHRSKRNHAVAVAAFDDAREIAGEYAFLDPWEPTYTRAVVASNYHSTRGDHERAIDALDDGEAALAEQDVPAERREEMLAHLDAQRHERRAILADESGARLTHLEAARDGYEAIGFERSVERIEAKLGGGADSAGAESTESNEARVATPRRRLRGSRDRGPSLSDIPTLHDFLTEPDPDAVGSADPGVLPDEQGDDGLGGGEFGDDEFGSDPRY
;
A
#
# COMPACT_ATOMS: atom_id res chain seq x y z
N MET A 1 -28.08 -4.48 30.34
CA MET A 1 -28.43 -3.52 29.26
C MET A 1 -28.14 -4.21 27.94
N SER A 2 -29.13 -4.44 27.08
CA SER A 2 -28.93 -5.08 25.76
C SER A 2 -28.08 -4.16 24.88
N ARG A 3 -26.86 -4.58 24.51
CA ARG A 3 -26.01 -3.83 23.56
C ARG A 3 -26.73 -3.80 22.21
N ARG A 4 -27.15 -2.62 21.77
CA ARG A 4 -27.68 -2.40 20.42
C ARG A 4 -26.52 -1.99 19.54
N PHE A 5 -26.07 -2.88 18.67
CA PHE A 5 -25.14 -2.53 17.61
C PHE A 5 -25.95 -1.96 16.46
N ARG A 6 -25.64 -0.72 16.10
CA ARG A 6 -26.35 0.02 15.07
C ARG A 6 -25.32 0.61 14.12
N TRP A 7 -25.53 0.43 12.83
CA TRP A 7 -24.72 1.07 11.82
C TRP A 7 -25.61 1.54 10.67
N THR A 8 -25.15 2.58 9.99
CA THR A 8 -25.84 3.17 8.85
C THR A 8 -25.20 2.66 7.57
N ARG A 9 -26.03 2.45 6.54
CA ARG A 9 -25.61 1.95 5.25
C ARG A 9 -26.21 2.75 4.12
N PRO A 10 -25.41 3.17 3.13
CA PRO A 10 -25.95 3.82 1.96
C PRO A 10 -26.86 2.82 1.22
N LEU A 11 -28.06 3.30 0.89
CA LEU A 11 -29.00 2.64 0.00
C LEU A 11 -29.14 3.47 -1.28
N PRO A 12 -29.67 2.89 -2.37
CA PRO A 12 -30.06 3.69 -3.52
C PRO A 12 -31.01 4.81 -3.09
N ARG A 13 -30.54 6.07 -3.21
CA ARG A 13 -31.28 7.30 -2.88
C ARG A 13 -31.64 7.51 -1.40
N GLY A 14 -30.81 7.02 -0.48
CA GLY A 14 -30.96 7.27 0.95
C GLY A 14 -30.01 6.42 1.78
N GLU A 15 -30.38 6.19 3.04
CA GLU A 15 -29.63 5.37 3.98
C GLU A 15 -30.56 4.45 4.73
N ALA A 16 -30.06 3.25 5.03
CA ALA A 16 -30.68 2.34 5.98
C ALA A 16 -29.89 2.33 7.27
N THR A 17 -30.61 2.28 8.38
CA THR A 17 -30.02 1.84 9.64
C THR A 17 -30.22 0.33 9.78
N VAL A 18 -29.13 -0.40 9.98
CA VAL A 18 -29.18 -1.78 10.45
C VAL A 18 -28.99 -1.79 11.97
N THR A 19 -29.89 -2.45 12.70
CA THR A 19 -29.79 -2.58 14.16
C THR A 19 -29.86 -4.05 14.57
N ARG A 20 -28.81 -4.57 15.24
CA ARG A 20 -28.83 -5.88 15.91
C ARG A 20 -29.78 -5.83 17.10
N VAL A 21 -30.66 -6.82 17.18
CA VAL A 21 -31.64 -6.99 18.26
C VAL A 21 -31.21 -8.16 19.13
N VAL A 22 -30.71 -7.87 20.33
CA VAL A 22 -30.31 -8.87 21.32
C VAL A 22 -31.55 -9.46 22.02
N GLY A 23 -31.57 -10.76 22.26
CA GLY A 23 -32.60 -11.45 23.04
C GLY A 23 -32.37 -12.97 23.11
N ASP A 24 -33.33 -13.69 23.69
CA ASP A 24 -33.23 -15.13 24.01
C ASP A 24 -32.95 -16.06 22.81
N HIS A 25 -33.12 -15.56 21.58
CA HIS A 25 -32.83 -16.29 20.35
C HIS A 25 -31.32 -16.36 20.03
N GLU A 26 -30.50 -15.63 20.79
CA GLU A 26 -29.05 -15.65 20.67
C GLU A 26 -28.41 -16.82 21.44
N ASP A 27 -29.18 -17.49 22.30
CA ASP A 27 -28.75 -18.58 23.17
C ASP A 27 -29.52 -19.89 22.85
N GLY A 28 -28.88 -21.05 22.99
CA GLY A 28 -29.52 -22.38 22.82
C GLY A 28 -28.90 -23.25 21.74
N ASP A 29 -29.61 -24.33 21.37
CA ASP A 29 -29.12 -25.35 20.40
C ASP A 29 -29.16 -24.87 18.93
N ASP A 30 -29.89 -23.79 18.63
CA ASP A 30 -30.00 -23.16 17.31
C ASP A 30 -29.90 -21.62 17.45
N PRO A 31 -28.71 -21.09 17.75
CA PRO A 31 -28.54 -19.66 17.98
C PRO A 31 -28.77 -18.86 16.68
N GLN A 32 -29.38 -17.69 16.81
CA GLN A 32 -29.73 -16.82 15.69
C GLN A 32 -29.33 -15.38 15.98
N ARG A 33 -29.00 -14.62 14.94
CA ARG A 33 -28.85 -13.16 15.02
C ARG A 33 -30.00 -12.48 14.30
N ARG A 34 -30.65 -11.54 15.00
CA ARG A 34 -31.73 -10.73 14.41
C ARG A 34 -31.31 -9.30 14.17
N TYR A 35 -31.69 -8.78 13.02
CA TYR A 35 -31.45 -7.40 12.61
C TYR A 35 -32.76 -6.74 12.19
N THR A 36 -32.85 -5.44 12.41
CA THR A 36 -33.89 -4.59 11.83
C THR A 36 -33.29 -3.61 10.84
N LEU A 37 -33.99 -3.37 9.73
CA LEU A 37 -33.63 -2.39 8.72
C LEU A 37 -34.64 -1.22 8.75
N ASP A 38 -34.19 -0.07 9.27
CA ASP A 38 -34.97 1.17 9.35
C ASP A 38 -34.56 2.15 8.23
N GLY A 39 -35.48 3.02 7.77
CA GLY A 39 -35.22 4.00 6.70
C GLY A 39 -35.50 3.50 5.28
N ALA A 40 -35.94 2.24 5.16
CA ALA A 40 -36.08 1.52 3.90
C ALA A 40 -37.54 1.14 3.59
N SER A 41 -38.51 2.05 3.81
CA SER A 41 -39.95 1.73 3.69
C SER A 41 -40.36 1.19 2.32
N ASP A 42 -39.67 1.64 1.28
CA ASP A 42 -39.86 1.26 -0.13
C ASP A 42 -38.89 0.17 -0.58
N ALA A 43 -38.07 -0.36 0.33
CA ALA A 43 -37.13 -1.42 0.03
C ALA A 43 -37.82 -2.79 0.06
N THR A 44 -37.40 -3.68 -0.83
CA THR A 44 -37.66 -5.11 -0.73
C THR A 44 -36.34 -5.82 -0.48
N VAL A 45 -36.33 -6.69 0.52
CA VAL A 45 -35.16 -7.49 0.86
C VAL A 45 -35.36 -8.90 0.35
N GLU A 46 -34.42 -9.40 -0.43
CA GLU A 46 -34.39 -10.77 -0.91
C GLU A 46 -33.46 -11.59 0.02
N PRO A 47 -33.98 -12.64 0.68
CA PRO A 47 -33.15 -13.51 1.51
C PRO A 47 -32.13 -14.27 0.66
N THR A 48 -31.00 -14.58 1.29
CA THR A 48 -30.00 -15.53 0.81
C THR A 48 -29.98 -16.76 1.72
N GLU A 49 -29.16 -17.75 1.38
CA GLU A 49 -29.01 -18.95 2.19
C GLU A 49 -28.65 -18.60 3.64
N GLY A 50 -29.29 -19.28 4.60
CA GLY A 50 -29.12 -19.02 6.03
C GLY A 50 -29.78 -17.73 6.55
N VAL A 51 -30.50 -16.98 5.71
CA VAL A 51 -31.23 -15.76 6.10
C VAL A 51 -32.72 -15.90 5.88
N SER A 52 -33.52 -15.57 6.89
CA SER A 52 -34.96 -15.36 6.75
C SER A 52 -35.32 -13.88 6.90
N VAL A 53 -36.33 -13.45 6.14
CA VAL A 53 -36.75 -12.04 6.07
C VAL A 53 -38.24 -11.96 6.36
N GLU A 54 -38.62 -11.12 7.33
CA GLU A 54 -40.01 -10.87 7.69
C GLU A 54 -40.31 -9.37 7.66
N ARG A 55 -41.53 -8.99 7.30
CA ARG A 55 -42.00 -7.60 7.39
C ARG A 55 -43.09 -7.51 8.45
N ASP A 56 -42.76 -6.88 9.58
CA ASP A 56 -43.70 -6.68 10.70
C ASP A 56 -43.67 -5.22 11.17
N GLY A 57 -44.85 -4.65 11.47
CA GLY A 57 -44.98 -3.28 11.95
C GLY A 57 -44.38 -2.20 11.03
N GLY A 58 -44.24 -2.49 9.73
CA GLY A 58 -43.58 -1.60 8.77
C GLY A 58 -42.05 -1.67 8.76
N LYS A 59 -41.45 -2.52 9.60
CA LYS A 59 -40.00 -2.80 9.66
C LYS A 59 -39.66 -4.09 8.92
N GLN A 60 -38.46 -4.14 8.36
CA GLN A 60 -37.89 -5.38 7.83
C GLN A 60 -37.00 -6.02 8.87
N TRP A 61 -37.30 -7.27 9.19
CA TRP A 61 -36.54 -8.12 10.09
C TRP A 61 -35.72 -9.11 9.28
N LEU A 62 -34.45 -9.25 9.63
CA LEU A 62 -33.53 -10.24 9.08
C LEU A 62 -33.16 -11.18 10.22
N THR A 63 -33.29 -12.48 10.04
CA THR A 63 -32.80 -13.48 11.00
C THR A 63 -31.77 -14.34 10.30
N VAL A 64 -30.55 -14.35 10.83
CA VAL A 64 -29.40 -15.09 10.33
C VAL A 64 -29.17 -16.27 11.27
N ALA A 65 -29.22 -17.49 10.72
CA ALA A 65 -28.92 -18.69 11.48
C ALA A 65 -27.41 -18.81 11.77
N ASP A 66 -27.05 -19.54 12.81
CA ASP A 66 -25.65 -19.91 13.01
C ASP A 66 -25.12 -20.80 11.89
N GLY A 67 -23.83 -20.68 11.59
CA GLY A 67 -23.21 -21.33 10.43
C GLY A 67 -23.45 -20.64 9.08
N ALA A 68 -24.33 -19.63 8.98
CA ALA A 68 -24.51 -18.83 7.77
C ALA A 68 -23.31 -17.90 7.43
N GLY A 69 -22.32 -17.83 8.32
CA GLY A 69 -21.13 -17.02 8.14
C GLY A 69 -21.42 -15.53 8.12
N LEU A 70 -20.82 -14.81 7.17
CA LEU A 70 -21.15 -13.41 6.89
C LEU A 70 -22.19 -13.34 5.77
N ALA A 71 -23.47 -13.32 6.15
CA ALA A 71 -24.57 -13.41 5.20
C ALA A 71 -24.72 -12.13 4.36
N VAL A 72 -24.91 -12.31 3.04
CA VAL A 72 -25.12 -11.21 2.09
C VAL A 72 -26.61 -11.07 1.81
N VAL A 73 -27.19 -9.94 2.14
CA VAL A 73 -28.62 -9.64 1.95
C VAL A 73 -28.78 -8.67 0.80
N ARG A 74 -29.65 -9.00 -0.17
CA ARG A 74 -29.91 -8.14 -1.34
C ARG A 74 -31.05 -7.19 -1.04
N VAL A 75 -30.81 -5.89 -1.18
CA VAL A 75 -31.79 -4.84 -0.95
C VAL A 75 -32.12 -4.16 -2.26
N ARG A 76 -33.40 -4.12 -2.64
CA ARG A 76 -33.87 -3.37 -3.80
C ARG A 76 -34.69 -2.17 -3.34
N VAL A 77 -34.33 -0.97 -3.78
CA VAL A 77 -35.07 0.27 -3.53
C VAL A 77 -35.53 0.86 -4.85
N ARG A 78 -36.84 0.88 -5.10
CA ARG A 78 -37.45 1.46 -6.32
C ARG A 78 -36.82 0.99 -7.65
N GLY A 79 -36.37 -0.26 -7.70
CA GLY A 79 -35.77 -0.88 -8.89
C GLY A 79 -34.24 -0.95 -8.89
N GLU A 80 -33.56 -0.12 -8.08
CA GLU A 80 -32.11 -0.15 -7.91
C GLU A 80 -31.73 -1.19 -6.84
N ARG A 81 -30.60 -1.89 -7.02
CA ARG A 81 -30.15 -2.98 -6.14
C ARG A 81 -28.86 -2.61 -5.41
N THR A 82 -28.76 -3.02 -4.15
CA THR A 82 -27.53 -3.00 -3.34
C THR A 82 -27.45 -4.26 -2.47
N THR A 83 -26.34 -4.45 -1.77
CA THR A 83 -26.12 -5.58 -0.87
C THR A 83 -25.68 -5.11 0.50
N LEU A 84 -26.20 -5.73 1.55
CA LEU A 84 -25.77 -5.55 2.93
C LEU A 84 -25.12 -6.84 3.43
N ARG A 85 -24.07 -6.73 4.23
CA ARG A 85 -23.46 -7.87 4.92
C ARG A 85 -23.88 -7.85 6.39
N VAL A 86 -24.36 -8.97 6.90
CA VAL A 86 -24.78 -9.15 8.30
C VAL A 86 -24.18 -10.44 8.85
N PRO A 87 -23.45 -10.40 9.97
CA PRO A 87 -22.80 -11.59 10.50
C PRO A 87 -23.82 -12.54 11.17
N GLY A 88 -23.59 -13.84 11.08
CA GLY A 88 -24.25 -14.82 11.95
C GLY A 88 -23.68 -14.80 13.38
N PRO A 89 -24.30 -15.52 14.33
CA PRO A 89 -23.88 -15.56 15.74
C PRO A 89 -22.37 -15.75 15.97
N THR A 90 -21.82 -16.84 15.43
CA THR A 90 -20.40 -17.23 15.61
C THR A 90 -19.44 -16.22 14.98
N VAL A 91 -19.75 -15.71 13.78
CA VAL A 91 -18.91 -14.72 13.09
C VAL A 91 -18.92 -13.39 13.84
N ASP A 92 -20.09 -12.92 14.28
CA ASP A 92 -20.22 -11.67 15.03
C ASP A 92 -19.42 -11.69 16.35
N GLU A 93 -19.45 -12.82 17.06
CA GLU A 93 -18.68 -13.03 18.26
C GLU A 93 -17.18 -13.03 17.98
N ARG A 94 -16.72 -13.83 17.01
CA ARG A 94 -15.30 -13.88 16.62
C ARG A 94 -14.78 -12.53 16.16
N VAL A 95 -15.50 -11.80 15.31
CA VAL A 95 -15.11 -10.46 14.88
C VAL A 95 -15.01 -9.50 16.07
N THR A 96 -15.93 -9.62 17.04
CA THR A 96 -15.89 -8.81 18.26
C THR A 96 -14.70 -9.15 19.15
N GLU A 97 -14.37 -10.43 19.33
CA GLU A 97 -13.23 -10.90 20.12
C GLU A 97 -11.90 -10.52 19.44
N THR A 98 -11.79 -10.70 18.12
CA THR A 98 -10.62 -10.25 17.35
C THR A 98 -10.43 -8.74 17.44
N ALA A 99 -11.50 -7.94 17.31
CA ALA A 99 -11.41 -6.49 17.48
C ALA A 99 -11.05 -6.06 18.92
N ARG A 100 -11.07 -6.99 19.90
CA ARG A 100 -10.57 -6.77 21.26
C ARG A 100 -9.16 -7.29 21.48
N GLY A 101 -8.53 -7.88 20.46
CA GLY A 101 -7.16 -8.40 20.53
C GLY A 101 -7.04 -9.92 20.67
N ASP A 102 -8.12 -10.70 20.55
CA ASP A 102 -8.03 -12.17 20.61
C ASP A 102 -7.52 -12.76 19.28
N GLU A 103 -6.27 -13.24 19.30
CA GLU A 103 -5.61 -13.87 18.15
C GLU A 103 -6.17 -15.26 17.82
N ASN A 104 -6.73 -16.01 18.77
CA ASN A 104 -7.34 -17.30 18.47
C ASN A 104 -8.64 -17.10 17.68
N ALA A 105 -9.46 -16.12 18.08
CA ALA A 105 -10.62 -15.72 17.30
C ALA A 105 -10.21 -15.22 15.91
N ALA A 106 -9.07 -14.52 15.80
CA ALA A 106 -8.51 -14.07 14.53
C ALA A 106 -8.11 -15.23 13.61
N ARG A 107 -7.38 -16.23 14.14
CA ARG A 107 -7.00 -17.46 13.41
C ARG A 107 -8.23 -18.21 12.92
N ASP A 108 -9.25 -18.33 13.75
CA ASP A 108 -10.53 -18.94 13.38
C ASP A 108 -11.21 -18.22 12.22
N LEU A 109 -11.20 -16.87 12.21
CA LEU A 109 -11.76 -16.09 11.11
C LEU A 109 -10.94 -16.24 9.83
N LEU A 110 -9.61 -16.19 9.94
CA LEU A 110 -8.70 -16.35 8.80
C LEU A 110 -8.89 -17.70 8.13
N ALA A 111 -8.94 -18.77 8.92
CA ALA A 111 -9.17 -20.14 8.45
C ALA A 111 -10.54 -20.33 7.75
N ALA A 112 -11.53 -19.52 8.10
CA ALA A 112 -12.87 -19.55 7.50
C ALA A 112 -13.04 -18.55 6.33
N SER A 113 -11.99 -17.83 5.93
CA SER A 113 -12.04 -16.77 4.93
C SER A 113 -11.18 -17.09 3.70
N GLU A 114 -11.47 -16.44 2.58
CA GLU A 114 -10.65 -16.49 1.36
C GLU A 114 -9.37 -15.63 1.47
N GLY A 115 -9.19 -14.88 2.56
CA GLY A 115 -8.01 -14.06 2.81
C GLY A 115 -8.27 -12.86 3.73
N ALA A 116 -7.21 -12.39 4.40
CA ALA A 116 -7.27 -11.34 5.41
C ALA A 116 -7.85 -10.01 4.90
N VAL A 117 -7.51 -9.60 3.68
CA VAL A 117 -8.01 -8.34 3.08
C VAL A 117 -9.50 -8.42 2.80
N ALA A 118 -9.95 -9.52 2.20
CA ALA A 118 -11.37 -9.74 1.90
C ALA A 118 -12.19 -9.83 3.18
N LEU A 119 -11.68 -10.54 4.19
CA LEU A 119 -12.27 -10.61 5.53
C LEU A 119 -12.39 -9.23 6.16
N ALA A 120 -11.29 -8.45 6.20
CA ALA A 120 -11.29 -7.11 6.78
C ALA A 120 -12.34 -6.23 6.11
N VAL A 121 -12.31 -6.08 4.77
CA VAL A 121 -13.25 -5.25 4.01
C VAL A 121 -14.71 -5.70 4.20
N ALA A 122 -14.95 -7.01 4.27
CA ALA A 122 -16.29 -7.55 4.48
C ALA A 122 -16.81 -7.28 5.90
N CYS A 123 -15.94 -7.37 6.92
CA CYS A 123 -16.25 -7.10 8.31
C CYS A 123 -16.38 -5.61 8.63
N GLY A 124 -15.58 -4.77 7.99
CA GLY A 124 -15.56 -3.33 8.24
C GLY A 124 -16.92 -2.68 8.07
N GLY A 125 -17.78 -3.29 7.28
CA GLY A 125 -19.12 -2.80 7.08
C GLY A 125 -20.05 -2.70 8.28
N PHE A 126 -19.70 -3.32 9.40
CA PHE A 126 -20.48 -3.22 10.62
C PHE A 126 -19.60 -2.85 11.83
N LEU A 127 -18.39 -2.36 11.56
CA LEU A 127 -17.43 -1.91 12.57
C LEU A 127 -17.26 -0.39 12.49
N ALA A 128 -17.02 0.23 13.64
CA ALA A 128 -16.48 1.58 13.69
C ALA A 128 -15.01 1.59 13.21
N ALA A 129 -14.49 2.77 12.84
CA ALA A 129 -13.13 2.94 12.34
C ALA A 129 -12.07 2.32 13.28
N GLU A 130 -12.18 2.57 14.58
CA GLU A 130 -11.25 2.09 15.60
C GLU A 130 -11.34 0.56 15.79
N GLN A 131 -12.57 0.02 15.74
CA GLN A 131 -12.79 -1.42 15.82
C GLN A 131 -12.26 -2.14 14.58
N PHE A 132 -12.40 -1.53 13.42
CA PHE A 132 -11.84 -2.05 12.17
C PHE A 132 -10.30 -2.03 12.21
N ALA A 133 -9.69 -0.95 12.69
CA ALA A 133 -8.24 -0.90 12.87
C ALA A 133 -7.74 -1.97 13.85
N SER A 134 -8.43 -2.16 14.98
CA SER A 134 -8.11 -3.21 15.95
C SER A 134 -8.28 -4.63 15.39
N LEU A 135 -9.31 -4.85 14.56
CA LEU A 135 -9.48 -6.10 13.81
C LEU A 135 -8.28 -6.34 12.89
N VAL A 136 -7.89 -5.35 12.07
CA VAL A 136 -6.76 -5.46 11.15
C VAL A 136 -5.45 -5.77 11.89
N ALA A 137 -5.15 -5.04 12.96
CA ALA A 137 -3.96 -5.26 13.78
C ALA A 137 -3.92 -6.68 14.37
N THR A 138 -5.06 -7.18 14.84
CA THR A 138 -5.12 -8.50 15.47
C THR A 138 -5.08 -9.63 14.44
N LEU A 139 -5.65 -9.44 13.25
CA LEU A 139 -5.48 -10.36 12.12
C LEU A 139 -4.01 -10.45 11.70
N ALA A 140 -3.32 -9.31 11.63
CA ALA A 140 -1.91 -9.25 11.28
C ALA A 140 -1.01 -9.94 12.33
N ARG A 141 -1.25 -9.71 13.63
CA ARG A 141 -0.53 -10.42 14.71
C ARG A 141 -0.76 -11.92 14.73
N ALA A 142 -1.95 -12.36 14.34
CA ALA A 142 -2.34 -13.75 14.46
C ALA A 142 -1.69 -14.67 13.40
N ASP A 143 -1.30 -14.13 12.25
CA ASP A 143 -0.82 -14.86 11.08
C ASP A 143 0.06 -13.98 10.17
N ASP A 144 1.28 -14.44 9.87
CA ASP A 144 2.26 -13.70 9.06
C ASP A 144 1.77 -13.46 7.62
N ARG A 145 0.99 -14.39 7.04
CA ARG A 145 0.45 -14.21 5.68
C ARG A 145 -0.63 -13.12 5.68
N ALA A 146 -1.44 -13.03 6.74
CA ALA A 146 -2.38 -11.94 6.95
C ALA A 146 -1.65 -10.61 7.15
N SER A 147 -0.58 -10.59 7.95
CA SER A 147 0.27 -9.41 8.14
C SER A 147 0.76 -8.85 6.81
N ASP A 148 1.43 -9.68 6.01
CA ASP A 148 1.91 -9.31 4.67
C ASP A 148 0.81 -8.79 3.75
N ALA A 149 -0.33 -9.50 3.70
CA ALA A 149 -1.43 -9.15 2.83
C ALA A 149 -2.05 -7.80 3.22
N LEU A 150 -2.16 -7.51 4.52
CA LEU A 150 -2.71 -6.27 5.06
C LEU A 150 -1.71 -5.12 4.93
N HIS A 151 -0.43 -5.35 5.22
CA HIS A 151 0.67 -4.42 4.95
C HIS A 151 0.60 -3.90 3.52
N ALA A 152 0.49 -4.80 2.55
CA ALA A 152 0.47 -4.46 1.14
C ALA A 152 -0.70 -3.54 0.70
N VAL A 153 -1.80 -3.55 1.45
CA VAL A 153 -3.03 -2.80 1.10
C VAL A 153 -3.42 -1.75 2.12
N ARG A 154 -2.61 -1.46 3.14
CA ARG A 154 -2.95 -0.55 4.25
C ARG A 154 -3.51 0.81 3.81
N TYR A 155 -2.89 1.47 2.83
CA TYR A 155 -3.41 2.70 2.23
C TYR A 155 -4.67 2.48 1.39
N ASP A 156 -4.82 1.32 0.75
CA ASP A 156 -6.03 0.97 0.01
C ASP A 156 -7.22 0.73 0.95
N LEU A 157 -7.03 0.22 2.17
CA LEU A 157 -8.10 0.06 3.15
C LEU A 157 -8.74 1.41 3.50
N LEU A 158 -7.94 2.45 3.75
CA LEU A 158 -8.46 3.81 3.96
C LEU A 158 -9.20 4.33 2.74
N ARG A 159 -8.56 4.23 1.57
CA ARG A 159 -9.13 4.71 0.31
C ARG A 159 -10.48 4.04 0.02
N ILE A 160 -10.55 2.71 0.13
CA ILE A 160 -11.78 1.93 -0.08
C ILE A 160 -12.87 2.41 0.88
N SER A 161 -12.54 2.58 2.16
CA SER A 161 -13.49 3.02 3.19
C SER A 161 -13.99 4.46 2.96
N ALA A 162 -13.14 5.36 2.45
CA ALA A 162 -13.49 6.76 2.18
C ALA A 162 -14.28 6.97 0.86
N THR A 163 -14.18 6.03 -0.08
CA THR A 163 -14.68 6.20 -1.46
C THR A 163 -15.77 5.21 -1.85
N THR A 164 -15.96 4.15 -1.08
CA THR A 164 -16.93 3.09 -1.38
C THR A 164 -17.76 2.73 -0.15
N PRO A 165 -18.89 2.01 -0.32
CA PRO A 165 -19.63 1.45 0.82
C PRO A 165 -18.96 0.27 1.54
N ALA A 166 -17.78 -0.17 1.07
CA ALA A 166 -17.03 -1.29 1.63
C ALA A 166 -16.07 -0.79 2.73
N GLY A 167 -15.85 -1.59 3.77
CA GLY A 167 -15.14 -1.13 4.97
C GLY A 167 -16.01 -0.31 5.94
N PRO A 168 -15.38 0.28 6.99
CA PRO A 168 -16.05 1.17 7.94
C PRO A 168 -16.61 2.41 7.26
N ASP A 169 -17.66 2.98 7.86
CA ASP A 169 -18.31 4.19 7.36
C ASP A 169 -17.44 5.42 7.68
N ILE A 170 -16.88 6.05 6.64
CA ILE A 170 -16.01 7.22 6.74
C ILE A 170 -16.67 8.41 6.04
N ASP A 171 -17.40 9.20 6.82
CA ASP A 171 -18.19 10.37 6.40
C ASP A 171 -17.69 11.69 7.05
N SER A 172 -16.61 11.62 7.82
CA SER A 172 -16.05 12.76 8.56
C SER A 172 -14.54 12.66 8.69
N ARG A 173 -13.92 13.81 8.96
CA ARG A 173 -12.48 13.95 9.13
C ARG A 173 -12.01 13.15 10.33
N GLU A 174 -12.75 13.26 11.44
CA GLU A 174 -12.43 12.58 12.68
C GLU A 174 -12.41 11.06 12.48
N ARG A 175 -13.34 10.51 11.69
CA ARG A 175 -13.35 9.06 11.37
C ARG A 175 -12.23 8.66 10.43
N PHE A 176 -11.92 9.48 9.43
CA PHE A 176 -10.80 9.24 8.52
C PHE A 176 -9.46 9.23 9.28
N GLU A 177 -9.22 10.24 10.12
CA GLU A 177 -8.00 10.36 10.94
C GLU A 177 -7.93 9.27 12.01
N ALA A 178 -9.05 8.88 12.63
CA ALA A 178 -9.09 7.76 13.57
C ALA A 178 -8.73 6.43 12.90
N LEU A 179 -9.21 6.18 11.68
CA LEU A 179 -8.82 5.00 10.91
C LEU A 179 -7.34 5.04 10.53
N ALA A 180 -6.83 6.19 10.06
CA ALA A 180 -5.42 6.34 9.71
C ALA A 180 -4.52 6.05 10.92
N SER A 181 -4.78 6.72 12.04
CA SER A 181 -4.04 6.54 13.30
C SER A 181 -4.12 5.10 13.80
N GLY A 182 -5.30 4.47 13.75
CA GLY A 182 -5.43 3.10 14.22
C GLY A 182 -4.70 2.07 13.35
N LEU A 183 -4.53 2.33 12.04
CA LEU A 183 -3.68 1.49 11.20
C LEU A 183 -2.20 1.80 11.36
N ASP A 184 -1.83 3.05 11.65
CA ASP A 184 -0.46 3.46 11.97
C ASP A 184 0.03 2.83 13.28
N ASP A 185 -0.85 2.73 14.27
CA ASP A 185 -0.59 2.06 15.56
C ASP A 185 -0.41 0.54 15.41
N ALA A 186 -0.78 -0.05 14.27
CA ALA A 186 -0.68 -1.48 14.00
C ALA A 186 0.70 -1.79 13.39
N SER A 187 1.71 -1.93 14.25
CA SER A 187 3.11 -2.13 13.86
C SER A 187 3.30 -3.25 12.84
N GLU A 188 2.51 -4.32 12.90
CA GLU A 188 2.63 -5.49 12.03
C GLU A 188 2.40 -5.15 10.54
N ILE A 189 1.58 -4.13 10.26
CA ILE A 189 1.28 -3.73 8.88
C ILE A 189 2.06 -2.50 8.43
N GLY A 190 2.88 -1.90 9.30
CA GLY A 190 3.70 -0.72 9.01
C GLY A 190 2.94 0.59 8.82
N ASP A 191 3.73 1.66 8.67
CA ASP A 191 3.25 3.04 8.82
C ASP A 191 2.15 3.45 7.83
N VAL A 192 1.21 4.22 8.37
CA VAL A 192 0.07 4.82 7.66
C VAL A 192 -0.07 6.29 8.03
N ASP A 193 0.37 7.15 7.12
CA ASP A 193 0.22 8.58 7.28
C ASP A 193 -1.13 9.07 6.71
N ALA A 194 -1.87 9.82 7.52
CA ALA A 194 -3.20 10.32 7.15
C ALA A 194 -3.16 11.26 5.93
N VAL A 195 -2.12 12.09 5.79
CA VAL A 195 -1.97 13.05 4.69
C VAL A 195 -1.65 12.31 3.39
N ASP A 196 -0.78 11.30 3.46
CA ASP A 196 -0.46 10.44 2.32
C ASP A 196 -1.65 9.57 1.90
N ALA A 197 -2.43 9.06 2.86
CA ALA A 197 -3.66 8.31 2.59
C ALA A 197 -4.73 9.20 1.95
N LEU A 198 -4.88 10.44 2.42
CA LEU A 198 -5.80 11.41 1.83
C LEU A 198 -5.38 11.76 0.39
N ALA A 199 -4.09 11.99 0.16
CA ALA A 199 -3.54 12.22 -1.18
C ALA A 199 -3.72 11.02 -2.11
N ALA A 200 -3.48 9.80 -1.62
CA ALA A 200 -3.72 8.57 -2.37
C ALA A 200 -5.21 8.39 -2.72
N THR A 201 -6.11 8.81 -1.83
CA THR A 201 -7.55 8.81 -2.06
C THR A 201 -7.93 9.78 -3.18
N VAL A 202 -7.43 11.02 -3.13
CA VAL A 202 -7.63 12.02 -4.18
C VAL A 202 -7.10 11.54 -5.53
N ALA A 203 -5.91 10.94 -5.55
CA ALA A 203 -5.25 10.48 -6.77
C ALA A 203 -6.03 9.38 -7.53
N VAL A 204 -6.92 8.67 -6.85
CA VAL A 204 -7.69 7.55 -7.43
C VAL A 204 -9.15 7.90 -7.64
N ALA A 205 -9.74 8.67 -6.72
CA ALA A 205 -11.18 8.90 -6.71
C ALA A 205 -11.64 10.14 -7.49
N CYS A 206 -10.70 10.97 -7.94
CA CYS A 206 -11.00 12.26 -8.55
C CYS A 206 -10.30 12.38 -9.90
N ASP A 207 -11.01 12.89 -10.90
CA ASP A 207 -10.46 13.21 -12.23
C ASP A 207 -10.37 14.72 -12.46
N SER A 208 -10.99 15.51 -11.58
CA SER A 208 -10.94 16.97 -11.66
C SER A 208 -10.73 17.63 -10.31
N PRO A 209 -10.21 18.87 -10.31
CA PRO A 209 -10.17 19.69 -9.12
C PRO A 209 -11.49 19.87 -8.37
N ARG A 210 -12.60 19.92 -9.09
CA ARG A 210 -13.92 20.09 -8.48
C ARG A 210 -14.30 18.86 -7.66
N GLU A 211 -14.11 17.67 -8.23
CA GLU A 211 -14.37 16.41 -7.53
C GLU A 211 -13.47 16.25 -6.31
N CYS A 212 -12.21 16.69 -6.39
CA CYS A 212 -11.31 16.74 -5.24
C CYS A 212 -11.86 17.62 -4.11
N HIS A 213 -12.35 18.83 -4.43
CA HIS A 213 -13.03 19.68 -3.43
C HIS A 213 -14.29 19.04 -2.87
N ASP A 214 -15.13 18.45 -3.72
CA ASP A 214 -16.37 17.79 -3.29
C ASP A 214 -16.09 16.57 -2.38
N LEU A 215 -15.02 15.80 -2.68
CA LEU A 215 -14.53 14.71 -1.85
C LEU A 215 -14.03 15.21 -0.48
N LEU A 216 -13.15 16.21 -0.45
CA LEU A 216 -12.63 16.77 0.79
C LEU A 216 -13.76 17.34 1.66
N TYR A 217 -14.66 18.10 1.06
CA TYR A 217 -15.83 18.65 1.75
C TYR A 217 -16.73 17.55 2.33
N ARG A 218 -17.00 16.48 1.56
CA ARG A 218 -17.78 15.33 2.02
C ARG A 218 -17.11 14.62 3.21
N LEU A 219 -15.79 14.53 3.20
CA LEU A 219 -15.01 13.99 4.32
C LEU A 219 -14.83 15.00 5.46
N GLY A 220 -15.42 16.20 5.41
CA GLY A 220 -15.29 17.20 6.46
C GLY A 220 -13.94 17.91 6.52
N TYR A 221 -13.14 17.84 5.46
CA TYR A 221 -11.89 18.58 5.34
C TYR A 221 -12.11 19.96 4.71
N ASP A 222 -11.51 20.98 5.32
CA ASP A 222 -11.21 22.24 4.66
C ASP A 222 -9.79 22.19 4.08
N LEU A 223 -9.64 22.57 2.80
CA LEU A 223 -8.35 22.50 2.11
C LEU A 223 -7.28 23.39 2.78
N GLY A 224 -7.66 24.57 3.27
CA GLY A 224 -6.75 25.48 3.96
C GLY A 224 -6.25 24.86 5.26
N ASP A 225 -7.17 24.35 6.08
CA ASP A 225 -6.84 23.71 7.36
C ASP A 225 -5.89 22.52 7.20
N VAL A 226 -6.09 21.68 6.17
CA VAL A 226 -5.20 20.54 5.90
C VAL A 226 -3.79 21.02 5.53
N ILE A 227 -3.70 22.02 4.65
CA ILE A 227 -2.42 22.58 4.20
C ILE A 227 -1.67 23.28 5.35
N GLU A 228 -2.37 23.95 6.25
CA GLU A 228 -1.76 24.60 7.41
C GLU A 228 -1.23 23.59 8.43
N ARG A 229 -1.88 22.44 8.58
CA ARG A 229 -1.40 21.34 9.42
C ARG A 229 -0.20 20.61 8.83
N ASP A 230 -0.21 20.40 7.52
CA ASP A 230 0.84 19.69 6.80
C ASP A 230 1.02 20.23 5.38
N ASP A 231 2.18 20.87 5.17
CA ASP A 231 2.49 21.55 3.91
C ASP A 231 2.70 20.58 2.74
N ARG A 232 2.92 19.28 3.00
CA ARG A 232 3.00 18.24 1.96
C ARG A 232 1.68 18.14 1.19
N PHE A 233 0.55 18.36 1.86
CA PHE A 233 -0.75 18.27 1.19
C PHE A 233 -0.92 19.33 0.10
N LEU A 234 -0.34 20.53 0.28
CA LEU A 234 -0.33 21.54 -0.78
C LEU A 234 0.41 21.03 -2.01
N ALA A 235 1.56 20.37 -1.84
CA ALA A 235 2.28 19.76 -2.95
C ALA A 235 1.45 18.68 -3.65
N TYR A 236 0.84 17.75 -2.90
CA TYR A 236 -0.02 16.71 -3.47
C TYR A 236 -1.21 17.29 -4.25
N TYR A 237 -1.88 18.27 -3.68
CA TYR A 237 -2.98 18.95 -4.33
C TYR A 237 -2.54 19.71 -5.59
N LEU A 238 -1.41 20.44 -5.55
CA LEU A 238 -0.89 21.12 -6.73
C LEU A 238 -0.41 20.14 -7.80
N ALA A 239 0.13 18.98 -7.43
CA ALA A 239 0.50 17.91 -8.36
C ALA A 239 -0.73 17.36 -9.09
N PHE A 240 -1.80 17.08 -8.34
CA PHE A 240 -3.09 16.67 -8.89
C PHE A 240 -3.64 17.72 -9.87
N VAL A 241 -3.63 18.99 -9.48
CA VAL A 241 -4.15 20.10 -10.30
C VAL A 241 -3.30 20.31 -11.55
N ALA A 242 -1.98 20.26 -11.43
CA ALA A 242 -1.08 20.38 -12.59
C ALA A 242 -1.31 19.26 -13.60
N SER A 243 -1.57 18.04 -13.10
CA SER A 243 -1.81 16.85 -13.93
C SER A 243 -3.19 16.84 -14.61
N THR A 244 -4.23 17.38 -13.96
CA THR A 244 -5.62 17.29 -14.44
C THR A 244 -6.15 18.57 -15.09
N ALA A 245 -5.67 19.74 -14.64
CA ALA A 245 -6.14 21.05 -15.09
C ALA A 245 -5.01 21.98 -15.59
N GLY A 246 -3.76 21.52 -15.53
CA GLY A 246 -2.59 22.21 -16.05
C GLY A 246 -1.91 23.16 -15.07
N VAL A 247 -0.64 23.48 -15.36
CA VAL A 247 0.25 24.31 -14.53
C VAL A 247 -0.31 25.72 -14.28
N GLY A 248 -1.05 26.27 -15.24
CA GLY A 248 -1.68 27.59 -15.09
C GLY A 248 -2.77 27.63 -14.01
N GLU A 249 -3.54 26.55 -13.82
CA GLU A 249 -4.50 26.46 -12.71
C GLU A 249 -3.78 26.24 -11.38
N ALA A 250 -2.74 25.39 -11.35
CA ALA A 250 -1.91 25.22 -10.17
C ALA A 250 -1.30 26.56 -9.70
N ASN A 251 -0.81 27.39 -10.63
CA ASN A 251 -0.30 28.73 -10.35
C ASN A 251 -1.34 29.63 -9.68
N ARG A 252 -2.57 29.68 -10.20
CA ARG A 252 -3.67 30.49 -9.64
C ARG A 252 -4.04 30.09 -8.22
N ARG A 253 -3.85 28.82 -7.86
CA ARG A 253 -4.11 28.32 -6.50
C ARG A 253 -2.95 28.64 -5.58
N ALA A 254 -1.73 28.30 -6.00
CA ALA A 254 -0.51 28.62 -5.28
C ALA A 254 -0.38 30.12 -4.95
N SER A 255 -0.78 31.01 -5.87
CA SER A 255 -0.66 32.47 -5.66
C SER A 255 -1.47 33.01 -4.48
N ARG A 256 -2.51 32.27 -4.04
CA ARG A 256 -3.38 32.64 -2.92
C ARG A 256 -2.80 32.24 -1.57
N HIS A 257 -1.81 31.36 -1.54
CA HIS A 257 -1.20 30.93 -0.29
C HIS A 257 -0.29 32.03 0.27
N PRO A 258 -0.38 32.33 1.58
CA PRO A 258 0.47 33.32 2.23
C PRO A 258 1.92 32.85 2.27
N THR A 259 2.85 33.79 2.26
CA THR A 259 4.29 33.55 2.43
C THR A 259 4.97 34.86 2.79
N GLU A 260 5.95 34.77 3.70
CA GLU A 260 6.80 35.90 4.10
C GLU A 260 8.11 35.95 3.32
N LEU A 261 8.46 34.87 2.61
CA LEU A 261 9.69 34.78 1.83
C LEU A 261 9.55 35.49 0.50
N THR A 262 10.62 36.18 0.08
CA THR A 262 10.76 36.59 -1.31
C THR A 262 11.13 35.39 -2.20
N TYR A 263 10.89 35.51 -3.50
CA TYR A 263 11.24 34.46 -4.46
C TYR A 263 12.73 34.09 -4.38
N ASP A 264 13.61 35.09 -4.42
CA ASP A 264 15.06 34.87 -4.44
C ASP A 264 15.54 34.19 -3.14
N GLU A 265 15.05 34.64 -1.96
CA GLU A 265 15.37 34.01 -0.66
C GLU A 265 14.93 32.54 -0.60
N ALA A 266 13.72 32.25 -1.08
CA ALA A 266 13.18 30.89 -1.03
C ALA A 266 13.92 29.94 -1.98
N THR A 267 14.25 30.39 -3.19
CA THR A 267 15.01 29.57 -4.14
C THR A 267 16.45 29.37 -3.70
N ASP A 268 17.12 30.39 -3.16
CA ASP A 268 18.48 30.25 -2.65
C ASP A 268 18.54 29.23 -1.48
N ARG A 269 17.52 29.24 -0.61
CA ARG A 269 17.36 28.22 0.45
C ARG A 269 17.16 26.83 -0.13
N ALA A 270 16.30 26.68 -1.14
CA ALA A 270 15.99 25.38 -1.73
C ALA A 270 17.16 24.77 -2.50
N GLU A 271 17.90 25.58 -3.26
CA GLU A 271 19.12 25.15 -3.96
C GLU A 271 20.26 24.79 -3.00
N GLY A 272 20.30 25.41 -1.82
CA GLY A 272 21.27 25.13 -0.77
C GLY A 272 20.86 24.06 0.25
N ALA A 273 19.66 23.48 0.11
CA ALA A 273 19.14 22.50 1.04
C ALA A 273 19.83 21.13 0.90
N ASP A 274 20.10 20.50 2.04
CA ASP A 274 20.57 19.12 2.11
C ASP A 274 19.48 18.19 1.55
N TYR A 275 19.87 16.99 1.09
CA TYR A 275 18.99 16.06 0.38
C TYR A 275 17.63 15.83 1.06
N TRP A 276 17.63 15.50 2.36
CA TRP A 276 16.43 15.22 3.14
C TRP A 276 15.53 16.45 3.39
N GLU A 277 16.11 17.65 3.37
CA GLU A 277 15.39 18.92 3.59
C GLU A 277 14.91 19.55 2.27
N ARG A 278 15.35 18.99 1.13
CA ARG A 278 15.16 19.60 -0.19
C ARG A 278 13.70 19.65 -0.61
N GLY A 279 12.92 18.61 -0.29
CA GLY A 279 11.47 18.59 -0.54
C GLY A 279 10.76 19.75 0.15
N GLU A 280 10.96 19.90 1.46
CA GLU A 280 10.39 20.99 2.26
C GLU A 280 10.84 22.37 1.75
N ALA A 281 12.14 22.53 1.50
CA ALA A 281 12.69 23.81 1.06
C ALA A 281 12.11 24.26 -0.29
N TRP A 282 11.93 23.35 -1.25
CA TRP A 282 11.28 23.68 -2.52
C TRP A 282 9.77 23.94 -2.37
N ARG A 283 9.06 23.23 -1.49
CA ARG A 283 7.64 23.54 -1.20
C ARG A 283 7.45 24.96 -0.69
N ALA A 284 8.33 25.42 0.20
CA ALA A 284 8.31 26.80 0.71
C ALA A 284 8.48 27.87 -0.40
N ALA A 285 9.14 27.53 -1.52
CA ALA A 285 9.35 28.44 -2.65
C ALA A 285 8.14 28.55 -3.60
N VAL A 286 7.16 27.64 -3.51
CA VAL A 286 6.02 27.56 -4.45
C VAL A 286 5.16 28.83 -4.44
N ALA A 287 4.75 29.31 -3.27
CA ALA A 287 3.91 30.51 -3.16
C ALA A 287 4.63 31.80 -3.62
N PRO A 288 5.90 32.06 -3.25
CA PRO A 288 6.68 33.18 -3.81
C PRO A 288 6.81 33.11 -5.33
N ALA A 289 7.10 31.92 -5.88
CA ALA A 289 7.28 31.72 -7.32
C ALA A 289 5.99 31.95 -8.11
N ALA A 290 4.84 31.58 -7.54
CA ALA A 290 3.54 31.78 -8.17
C ALA A 290 3.23 33.25 -8.49
N ARG A 291 3.85 34.19 -7.75
CA ARG A 291 3.69 35.64 -7.92
C ARG A 291 4.74 36.28 -8.83
N LYS A 292 5.74 35.52 -9.29
CA LYS A 292 6.89 36.03 -10.05
C LYS A 292 6.66 35.98 -11.57
N SER A 293 6.61 34.77 -12.13
CA SER A 293 6.28 34.51 -13.54
C SER A 293 5.78 33.08 -13.69
N ARG A 294 5.20 32.76 -14.86
CA ARG A 294 4.76 31.39 -15.16
C ARG A 294 5.93 30.42 -15.24
N GLU A 295 7.04 30.82 -15.86
CA GLU A 295 8.24 29.97 -15.95
C GLU A 295 8.88 29.74 -14.59
N ALA A 296 9.01 30.78 -13.76
CA ALA A 296 9.55 30.68 -12.41
C ALA A 296 8.69 29.74 -11.54
N PHE A 297 7.36 29.86 -11.64
CA PHE A 297 6.44 28.96 -10.96
C PHE A 297 6.58 27.51 -11.44
N ALA A 298 6.64 27.28 -12.76
CA ALA A 298 6.78 25.94 -13.31
C ALA A 298 8.09 25.27 -12.87
N TYR A 299 9.20 26.02 -12.87
CA TYR A 299 10.50 25.54 -12.38
C TYR A 299 10.46 25.13 -10.91
N VAL A 300 9.91 26.00 -10.05
CA VAL A 300 9.81 25.73 -8.62
C VAL A 300 8.83 24.59 -8.34
N LEU A 301 7.67 24.56 -9.01
CA LEU A 301 6.69 23.49 -8.85
C LEU A 301 7.29 22.14 -9.26
N ALA A 302 7.99 22.06 -10.39
CA ALA A 302 8.61 20.83 -10.86
C ALA A 302 9.59 20.26 -9.81
N ASN A 303 10.46 21.10 -9.25
CA ASN A 303 11.39 20.70 -8.20
C ASN A 303 10.68 20.35 -6.89
N ALA A 304 9.72 21.16 -6.44
CA ALA A 304 8.97 20.91 -5.20
C ALA A 304 8.27 19.55 -5.23
N LEU A 305 7.65 19.22 -6.36
CA LEU A 305 6.95 17.95 -6.52
C LEU A 305 7.92 16.78 -6.66
N TYR A 306 8.98 16.91 -7.47
CA TYR A 306 9.99 15.87 -7.60
C TYR A 306 10.63 15.54 -6.24
N TRP A 307 11.15 16.53 -5.53
CA TRP A 307 11.84 16.31 -4.26
C TRP A 307 10.90 15.89 -3.13
N THR A 308 9.63 16.29 -3.16
CA THR A 308 8.64 15.77 -2.20
C THR A 308 8.38 14.29 -2.43
N GLY A 309 8.21 13.86 -3.70
CA GLY A 309 8.05 12.44 -4.02
C GLY A 309 9.30 11.61 -3.71
N GLU A 310 10.48 12.16 -4.02
CA GLU A 310 11.77 11.49 -3.86
C GLU A 310 12.16 11.26 -2.40
N VAL A 311 11.80 12.18 -1.49
CA VAL A 311 12.10 12.05 -0.06
C VAL A 311 11.02 11.24 0.68
N SER A 312 9.75 11.32 0.25
CA SER A 312 8.61 10.72 0.96
C SER A 312 8.37 9.24 0.61
N ARG A 313 9.39 8.47 0.20
CA ARG A 313 9.28 7.10 -0.35
C ARG A 313 8.51 6.14 0.57
N ARG A 314 7.18 6.10 0.41
CA ARG A 314 6.21 5.29 1.15
C ARG A 314 5.40 4.47 0.15
N ASP A 315 4.78 3.38 0.60
CA ASP A 315 3.92 2.52 -0.26
C ASP A 315 2.59 3.17 -0.67
N SER A 316 2.38 4.45 -0.32
CA SER A 316 1.23 5.24 -0.74
C SER A 316 1.34 5.63 -2.22
N ARG A 317 0.23 6.08 -2.81
CA ARG A 317 0.25 6.65 -4.17
C ARG A 317 0.74 8.11 -4.21
N ALA A 318 1.05 8.72 -3.07
CA ALA A 318 1.39 10.13 -2.99
C ALA A 318 2.68 10.48 -3.76
N PRO A 319 3.77 9.68 -3.72
CA PRO A 319 4.94 9.91 -4.55
C PRO A 319 4.63 9.88 -6.05
N GLU A 320 3.82 8.91 -6.51
CA GLU A 320 3.41 8.81 -7.92
C GLU A 320 2.63 10.04 -8.39
N LEU A 321 1.78 10.59 -7.52
CA LEU A 321 1.04 11.82 -7.79
C LEU A 321 2.02 13.00 -7.94
N CYS A 322 2.96 13.15 -6.99
CA CYS A 322 4.03 14.14 -7.04
C CYS A 322 4.82 14.07 -8.34
N PHE A 323 5.33 12.89 -8.71
CA PHE A 323 6.09 12.72 -9.93
C PHE A 323 5.27 13.03 -11.19
N SER A 324 3.98 12.66 -11.21
CA SER A 324 3.08 13.01 -12.32
C SER A 324 2.95 14.53 -12.50
N GLY A 325 2.77 15.25 -11.38
CA GLY A 325 2.72 16.71 -11.40
C GLY A 325 4.06 17.37 -11.73
N ALA A 326 5.18 16.77 -11.29
CA ALA A 326 6.53 17.23 -11.64
C ALA A 326 6.79 17.14 -13.15
N VAL A 327 6.34 16.05 -13.80
CA VAL A 327 6.40 15.90 -15.26
C VAL A 327 5.56 16.99 -15.95
N ALA A 328 4.33 17.24 -15.48
CA ALA A 328 3.47 18.28 -16.03
C ALA A 328 4.12 19.67 -15.95
N ALA A 329 4.70 20.00 -14.80
CA ALA A 329 5.40 21.28 -14.58
C ALA A 329 6.72 21.38 -15.36
N GLY A 330 7.52 20.32 -15.42
CA GLY A 330 8.79 20.32 -16.12
C GLY A 330 8.63 20.45 -17.64
N ARG A 331 7.62 19.80 -18.23
CA ARG A 331 7.32 19.89 -19.67
C ARG A 331 6.92 21.30 -20.12
N GLU A 332 6.28 22.07 -19.24
CA GLU A 332 5.88 23.46 -19.52
C GLU A 332 7.07 24.36 -19.88
N ILE A 333 8.26 24.07 -19.33
CA ILE A 333 9.47 24.88 -19.50
C ILE A 333 10.64 24.11 -20.14
N GLY A 334 10.43 22.87 -20.58
CA GLY A 334 11.49 22.02 -21.15
C GLY A 334 12.59 21.65 -20.13
N LEU A 335 12.22 21.41 -18.87
CA LEU A 335 13.17 21.00 -17.83
C LEU A 335 13.40 19.48 -17.87
N ASP A 336 14.16 19.04 -18.88
CA ASP A 336 14.34 17.62 -19.22
C ASP A 336 14.85 16.77 -18.05
N TRP A 337 15.72 17.33 -17.20
CA TRP A 337 16.25 16.62 -16.02
C TRP A 337 15.13 16.17 -15.07
N VAL A 338 14.23 17.10 -14.68
CA VAL A 338 13.10 16.75 -13.80
C VAL A 338 12.11 15.84 -14.51
N VAL A 339 11.85 16.09 -15.81
CA VAL A 339 10.92 15.24 -16.58
C VAL A 339 11.41 13.80 -16.65
N GLY A 340 12.69 13.58 -16.95
CA GLY A 340 13.30 12.26 -17.02
C GLY A 340 13.26 11.56 -15.66
N HIS A 341 13.82 12.19 -14.61
CA HIS A 341 13.85 11.62 -13.27
C HIS A 341 12.45 11.35 -12.71
N ALA A 342 11.49 12.27 -12.88
CA ALA A 342 10.13 12.04 -12.37
C ALA A 342 9.41 10.91 -13.11
N ARG A 343 9.59 10.75 -14.42
CA ARG A 343 9.03 9.58 -15.15
C ARG A 343 9.63 8.28 -14.64
N TYR A 344 10.96 8.26 -14.50
CA TYR A 344 11.73 7.11 -14.03
C TYR A 344 11.34 6.70 -12.60
N GLU A 345 11.38 7.64 -11.65
CA GLU A 345 11.03 7.37 -10.26
C GLU A 345 9.55 7.04 -10.07
N ARG A 346 8.65 7.59 -10.90
CA ARG A 346 7.25 7.16 -10.91
C ARG A 346 7.10 5.70 -11.30
N ALA A 347 7.77 5.26 -12.37
CA ALA A 347 7.70 3.87 -12.82
C ALA A 347 8.26 2.93 -11.75
N ARG A 348 9.35 3.31 -11.08
CA ARG A 348 9.89 2.58 -9.93
C ARG A 348 8.93 2.54 -8.74
N ALA A 349 8.33 3.66 -8.36
CA ALA A 349 7.36 3.72 -7.27
C ALA A 349 6.15 2.80 -7.53
N VAL A 350 5.65 2.78 -8.77
CA VAL A 350 4.62 1.82 -9.21
C VAL A 350 5.14 0.39 -9.06
N GLY A 351 6.36 0.10 -9.53
CA GLY A 351 7.00 -1.21 -9.42
C GLY A 351 7.09 -1.72 -7.99
N HIS A 352 7.64 -0.91 -7.08
CA HIS A 352 7.76 -1.25 -5.66
C HIS A 352 6.40 -1.45 -5.00
N ARG A 353 5.44 -0.56 -5.21
CA ARG A 353 4.07 -0.71 -4.65
C ARG A 353 3.40 -2.00 -5.12
N HIS A 354 3.55 -2.36 -6.40
CA HIS A 354 2.96 -3.59 -6.93
C HIS A 354 3.74 -4.84 -6.51
N ARG A 355 5.06 -4.74 -6.26
CA ARG A 355 5.86 -5.78 -5.63
C ARG A 355 5.31 -6.11 -4.25
N SER A 356 5.12 -5.11 -3.39
CA SER A 356 4.55 -5.30 -2.05
C SER A 356 3.16 -5.95 -2.10
N LYS A 357 2.36 -5.62 -3.12
CA LYS A 357 1.02 -6.23 -3.38
C LYS A 357 1.05 -7.61 -4.02
N ARG A 358 2.22 -8.22 -4.23
CA ARG A 358 2.41 -9.49 -4.96
C ARG A 358 1.81 -9.48 -6.37
N ASN A 359 1.57 -8.29 -6.92
CA ASN A 359 1.16 -8.07 -8.30
C ASN A 359 2.40 -8.08 -9.21
N HIS A 360 3.20 -9.16 -9.12
CA HIS A 360 4.55 -9.16 -9.68
C HIS A 360 4.58 -8.92 -11.20
N ALA A 361 3.57 -9.35 -11.95
CA ALA A 361 3.48 -9.06 -13.39
C ALA A 361 3.39 -7.54 -13.66
N VAL A 362 2.60 -6.81 -12.88
CA VAL A 362 2.50 -5.34 -12.99
C VAL A 362 3.79 -4.68 -12.52
N ALA A 363 4.41 -5.21 -11.47
CA ALA A 363 5.69 -4.70 -10.97
C ALA A 363 6.82 -4.87 -12.00
N VAL A 364 6.94 -6.05 -12.63
CA VAL A 364 7.91 -6.31 -13.71
C VAL A 364 7.70 -5.35 -14.87
N ALA A 365 6.44 -5.17 -15.33
CA ALA A 365 6.13 -4.22 -16.40
C ALA A 365 6.55 -2.79 -16.04
N ALA A 366 6.32 -2.36 -14.79
CA ALA A 366 6.71 -1.03 -14.34
C ALA A 366 8.24 -0.85 -14.24
N PHE A 367 9.00 -1.88 -13.88
CA PHE A 367 10.46 -1.82 -13.93
C PHE A 367 10.99 -1.87 -15.37
N ASP A 368 10.32 -2.57 -16.28
CA ASP A 368 10.64 -2.51 -17.71
C ASP A 368 10.38 -1.11 -18.29
N ASP A 369 9.27 -0.45 -17.92
CA ASP A 369 9.01 0.95 -18.25
C ASP A 369 10.13 1.87 -17.72
N ALA A 370 10.60 1.66 -16.49
CA ALA A 370 11.70 2.44 -15.91
C ALA A 370 13.02 2.27 -16.70
N ARG A 371 13.31 1.04 -17.18
CA ARG A 371 14.49 0.77 -18.04
C ARG A 371 14.36 1.44 -19.39
N GLU A 372 13.18 1.42 -20.00
CA GLU A 372 12.92 2.12 -21.26
C GLU A 372 13.14 3.63 -21.10
N ILE A 373 12.60 4.22 -20.03
CA ILE A 373 12.79 5.64 -19.71
C ILE A 373 14.27 5.96 -19.50
N ALA A 374 15.03 5.12 -18.80
CA ALA A 374 16.47 5.33 -18.63
C ALA A 374 17.20 5.35 -19.99
N GLY A 375 16.78 4.53 -20.96
CA GLY A 375 17.31 4.54 -22.33
C GLY A 375 17.02 5.83 -23.11
N GLU A 376 16.02 6.61 -22.72
CA GLU A 376 15.69 7.91 -23.34
C GLU A 376 16.63 9.05 -22.86
N TYR A 377 17.26 8.92 -21.69
CA TYR A 377 17.99 10.01 -21.03
C TYR A 377 19.39 9.59 -20.57
N ALA A 378 20.43 10.24 -21.10
CA ALA A 378 21.83 9.93 -20.80
C ALA A 378 22.27 10.21 -19.34
N PHE A 379 21.41 10.82 -18.52
CA PHE A 379 21.66 11.09 -17.10
C PHE A 379 20.95 10.11 -16.16
N LEU A 380 20.24 9.12 -16.71
CA LEU A 380 19.56 8.08 -15.95
C LEU A 380 20.27 6.75 -16.16
N ASP A 381 20.38 5.99 -15.07
CA ASP A 381 21.00 4.68 -15.10
C ASP A 381 19.94 3.56 -15.10
N PRO A 382 20.07 2.54 -15.96
CA PRO A 382 19.10 1.45 -16.04
C PRO A 382 19.33 0.31 -15.03
N TRP A 383 20.42 0.34 -14.25
CA TRP A 383 20.87 -0.83 -13.50
C TRP A 383 19.98 -1.18 -12.32
N GLU A 384 19.46 -0.20 -11.58
CA GLU A 384 18.62 -0.48 -10.42
C GLU A 384 17.26 -1.10 -10.81
N PRO A 385 16.55 -0.60 -11.85
CA PRO A 385 15.38 -1.28 -12.40
C PRO A 385 15.72 -2.64 -12.97
N THR A 386 16.89 -2.82 -13.61
CA THR A 386 17.32 -4.13 -14.13
C THR A 386 17.45 -5.15 -13.00
N TYR A 387 18.15 -4.79 -11.93
CA TYR A 387 18.32 -5.61 -10.74
C TYR A 387 16.98 -5.92 -10.07
N THR A 388 16.17 -4.90 -9.77
CA THR A 388 14.91 -5.07 -9.05
C THR A 388 13.92 -5.90 -9.87
N ARG A 389 13.86 -5.69 -11.18
CA ARG A 389 13.08 -6.51 -12.11
C ARG A 389 13.46 -7.99 -12.04
N ALA A 390 14.75 -8.32 -12.02
CA ALA A 390 15.22 -9.70 -11.97
C ALA A 390 14.73 -10.41 -10.69
N VAL A 391 14.88 -9.75 -9.53
CA VAL A 391 14.40 -10.25 -8.24
C VAL A 391 12.88 -10.48 -8.26
N VAL A 392 12.11 -9.48 -8.74
CA VAL A 392 10.64 -9.59 -8.79
C VAL A 392 10.18 -10.66 -9.79
N ALA A 393 10.85 -10.80 -10.93
CA ALA A 393 10.56 -11.84 -11.91
C ALA A 393 10.87 -13.24 -11.35
N SER A 394 11.97 -13.40 -10.61
CA SER A 394 12.27 -14.64 -9.89
C SER A 394 11.14 -15.00 -8.92
N ASN A 395 10.69 -14.03 -8.12
CA ASN A 395 9.56 -14.22 -7.19
C ASN A 395 8.24 -14.55 -7.92
N TYR A 396 7.96 -13.91 -9.05
CA TYR A 396 6.79 -14.20 -9.88
C TYR A 396 6.74 -15.65 -10.36
N HIS A 397 7.88 -16.19 -10.80
CA HIS A 397 7.99 -17.57 -11.27
C HIS A 397 8.01 -18.57 -10.11
N SER A 398 8.75 -18.28 -9.04
CA SER A 398 8.84 -19.14 -7.86
C SER A 398 7.47 -19.33 -7.18
N THR A 399 6.68 -18.26 -7.04
CA THR A 399 5.30 -18.34 -6.49
C THR A 399 4.33 -19.16 -7.35
N ARG A 400 4.71 -19.53 -8.57
CA ARG A 400 3.94 -20.40 -9.47
C ARG A 400 4.52 -21.82 -9.58
N GLY A 401 5.55 -22.14 -8.78
CA GLY A 401 6.26 -23.41 -8.81
C GLY A 401 7.23 -23.59 -9.97
N ASP A 402 7.46 -22.55 -10.79
CA ASP A 402 8.39 -22.59 -11.93
C ASP A 402 9.78 -22.10 -11.47
N HIS A 403 10.44 -22.89 -10.61
CA HIS A 403 11.72 -22.50 -10.01
C HIS A 403 12.88 -22.49 -11.01
N GLU A 404 12.78 -23.23 -12.12
CA GLU A 404 13.76 -23.15 -13.21
C GLU A 404 13.70 -21.78 -13.89
N ARG A 405 12.50 -21.30 -14.29
CA ARG A 405 12.36 -19.93 -14.79
C ARG A 405 12.70 -18.87 -13.76
N ALA A 406 12.47 -19.15 -12.48
CA ALA A 406 12.88 -18.25 -11.42
C ALA A 406 14.41 -18.06 -11.36
N ILE A 407 15.18 -19.11 -11.66
CA ILE A 407 16.64 -19.05 -11.79
C ILE A 407 17.03 -18.33 -13.08
N ASP A 408 16.42 -18.68 -14.22
CA ASP A 408 16.69 -18.03 -15.50
C ASP A 408 16.52 -16.50 -15.41
N ALA A 409 15.49 -16.03 -14.71
CA ALA A 409 15.26 -14.60 -14.48
C ALA A 409 16.39 -13.90 -13.71
N LEU A 410 17.05 -14.60 -12.78
CA LEU A 410 18.21 -14.09 -12.03
C LEU A 410 19.46 -14.09 -12.90
N ASP A 411 19.66 -15.14 -13.70
CA ASP A 411 20.78 -15.27 -14.64
C ASP A 411 20.72 -14.21 -15.74
N ASP A 412 19.53 -13.97 -16.31
CA ASP A 412 19.27 -12.87 -17.26
C ASP A 412 19.55 -11.51 -16.62
N GLY A 413 19.18 -11.34 -15.35
CA GLY A 413 19.47 -10.12 -14.57
C GLY A 413 20.96 -9.87 -14.37
N GLU A 414 21.70 -10.89 -13.95
CA GLU A 414 23.16 -10.84 -13.79
C GLU A 414 23.86 -10.51 -15.11
N ALA A 415 23.48 -11.19 -16.21
CA ALA A 415 24.04 -10.92 -17.53
C ALA A 415 23.77 -9.47 -17.97
N ALA A 416 22.55 -8.97 -17.76
CA ALA A 416 22.19 -7.60 -18.11
C ALA A 416 22.92 -6.55 -17.26
N LEU A 417 23.15 -6.82 -15.96
CA LEU A 417 23.97 -5.95 -15.10
C LEU A 417 25.44 -5.98 -15.50
N ALA A 418 25.93 -7.11 -16.03
CA ALA A 418 27.31 -7.24 -16.48
C ALA A 418 27.67 -6.23 -17.58
N GLU A 419 26.72 -5.92 -18.45
CA GLU A 419 26.86 -4.99 -19.58
C GLU A 419 26.72 -3.50 -19.19
N GLN A 420 26.35 -3.20 -17.95
CA GLN A 420 26.05 -1.84 -17.47
C GLN A 420 27.17 -1.26 -16.60
N ASP A 421 27.27 0.07 -16.54
CA ASP A 421 28.25 0.79 -15.71
C ASP A 421 27.80 0.89 -14.24
N VAL A 422 27.65 -0.28 -13.61
CA VAL A 422 27.24 -0.39 -12.19
C VAL A 422 28.43 -0.07 -11.29
N PRO A 423 28.29 0.84 -10.30
CA PRO A 423 29.32 1.09 -9.30
C PRO A 423 29.79 -0.21 -8.62
N ALA A 424 31.10 -0.38 -8.44
CA ALA A 424 31.69 -1.66 -8.03
C ALA A 424 31.11 -2.21 -6.71
N GLU A 425 30.95 -1.35 -5.71
CA GLU A 425 30.37 -1.73 -4.41
C GLU A 425 28.92 -2.22 -4.56
N ARG A 426 28.10 -1.52 -5.37
CA ARG A 426 26.71 -1.93 -5.64
C ARG A 426 26.62 -3.19 -6.48
N ARG A 427 27.54 -3.37 -7.43
CA ARG A 427 27.61 -4.57 -8.24
C ARG A 427 27.91 -5.80 -7.37
N GLU A 428 28.85 -5.70 -6.44
CA GLU A 428 29.20 -6.80 -5.52
C GLU A 428 27.98 -7.20 -4.67
N GLU A 429 27.32 -6.22 -4.06
CA GLU A 429 26.11 -6.40 -3.26
C GLU A 429 24.96 -7.05 -4.07
N MET A 430 24.65 -6.52 -5.26
CA MET A 430 23.59 -7.05 -6.12
C MET A 430 23.85 -8.48 -6.57
N LEU A 431 25.09 -8.79 -6.96
CA LEU A 431 25.45 -10.14 -7.40
C LEU A 431 25.41 -11.13 -6.24
N ALA A 432 25.84 -10.73 -5.04
CA ALA A 432 25.69 -11.54 -3.84
C ALA A 432 24.21 -11.84 -3.55
N HIS A 433 23.32 -10.85 -3.67
CA HIS A 433 21.89 -11.07 -3.48
C HIS A 433 21.29 -12.01 -4.55
N LEU A 434 21.56 -11.77 -5.84
CA LEU A 434 21.06 -12.61 -6.92
C LEU A 434 21.54 -14.06 -6.78
N ASP A 435 22.80 -14.26 -6.37
CA ASP A 435 23.35 -15.60 -6.14
C ASP A 435 22.74 -16.28 -4.91
N ALA A 436 22.57 -15.55 -3.80
CA ALA A 436 21.88 -16.07 -2.61
C ALA A 436 20.46 -16.54 -2.95
N GLN A 437 19.70 -15.72 -3.69
CA GLN A 437 18.34 -16.05 -4.11
C GLN A 437 18.33 -17.25 -5.08
N ARG A 438 19.30 -17.32 -5.99
CA ARG A 438 19.48 -18.48 -6.89
C ARG A 438 19.73 -19.77 -6.11
N HIS A 439 20.57 -19.71 -5.08
CA HIS A 439 20.81 -20.83 -4.17
C HIS A 439 19.54 -21.23 -3.42
N GLU A 440 18.73 -20.27 -2.97
CA GLU A 440 17.42 -20.55 -2.37
C GLU A 440 16.49 -21.30 -3.35
N ARG A 441 16.43 -20.91 -4.64
CA ARG A 441 15.63 -21.63 -5.66
C ARG A 441 16.18 -23.03 -5.95
N ARG A 442 17.50 -23.19 -6.06
CA ARG A 442 18.14 -24.50 -6.27
C ARG A 442 17.92 -25.46 -5.11
N ALA A 443 17.83 -24.95 -3.88
CA ALA A 443 17.50 -25.78 -2.72
C ALA A 443 16.10 -26.43 -2.83
N ILE A 444 15.15 -25.77 -3.48
CA ILE A 444 13.78 -26.29 -3.69
C ILE A 444 13.78 -27.39 -4.75
N LEU A 445 14.58 -27.23 -5.81
CA LEU A 445 14.71 -28.21 -6.90
C LEU A 445 15.59 -29.42 -6.54
N ALA A 446 16.30 -29.39 -5.41
CA ALA A 446 17.24 -30.44 -5.05
C ALA A 446 16.54 -31.72 -4.57
N ASP A 447 16.71 -32.81 -5.33
CA ASP A 447 16.17 -34.13 -4.97
C ASP A 447 16.85 -34.77 -3.74
N GLU A 448 18.13 -34.44 -3.51
CA GLU A 448 18.93 -35.00 -2.42
C GLU A 448 19.01 -34.02 -1.23
N SER A 449 18.74 -34.51 -0.02
CA SER A 449 18.77 -33.68 1.20
C SER A 449 20.12 -33.01 1.44
N GLY A 450 21.23 -33.64 1.04
CA GLY A 450 22.57 -33.06 1.13
C GLY A 450 22.77 -31.87 0.17
N ALA A 451 22.28 -31.99 -1.07
CA ALA A 451 22.33 -30.89 -2.04
C ALA A 451 21.43 -29.72 -1.61
N ARG A 452 20.23 -30.02 -1.10
CA ARG A 452 19.34 -29.01 -0.50
C ARG A 452 20.03 -28.25 0.63
N LEU A 453 20.69 -28.96 1.56
CA LEU A 453 21.41 -28.35 2.67
C LEU A 453 22.52 -27.42 2.18
N THR A 454 23.38 -27.89 1.27
CA THR A 454 24.47 -27.06 0.71
C THR A 454 23.95 -25.80 0.04
N HIS A 455 22.82 -25.88 -0.67
CA HIS A 455 22.22 -24.70 -1.28
C HIS A 455 21.64 -23.72 -0.25
N LEU A 456 20.98 -24.20 0.81
CA LEU A 456 20.48 -23.33 1.88
C LEU A 456 21.63 -22.68 2.67
N GLU A 457 22.71 -23.40 2.96
CA GLU A 457 23.91 -22.84 3.62
C GLU A 457 24.55 -21.73 2.76
N ALA A 458 24.70 -21.97 1.46
CA ALA A 458 25.22 -20.96 0.54
C ALA A 458 24.29 -19.73 0.41
N ALA A 459 22.96 -19.94 0.41
CA ALA A 459 22.00 -18.83 0.43
C ALA A 459 22.15 -17.99 1.71
N ARG A 460 22.25 -18.64 2.88
CA ARG A 460 22.47 -17.96 4.16
C ARG A 460 23.74 -17.12 4.15
N ASP A 461 24.87 -17.72 3.74
CA ASP A 461 26.16 -17.02 3.71
C ASP A 461 26.13 -15.82 2.76
N GLY A 462 25.42 -15.92 1.63
CA GLY A 462 25.19 -14.82 0.70
C GLY A 462 24.35 -13.68 1.28
N TYR A 463 23.25 -14.00 1.96
CA TYR A 463 22.40 -12.99 2.64
C TYR A 463 23.11 -12.34 3.83
N GLU A 464 23.90 -13.10 4.60
CA GLU A 464 24.71 -12.59 5.72
C GLU A 464 25.77 -11.59 5.22
N ALA A 465 26.43 -11.88 4.09
CA ALA A 465 27.45 -11.01 3.50
C ALA A 465 26.93 -9.61 3.12
N ILE A 466 25.64 -9.48 2.84
CA ILE A 466 24.98 -8.21 2.48
C ILE A 466 24.09 -7.64 3.61
N GLY A 467 24.08 -8.28 4.79
CA GLY A 467 23.32 -7.80 5.95
C GLY A 467 21.80 -7.99 5.87
N PHE A 468 21.30 -8.95 5.08
CA PHE A 468 19.86 -9.19 4.93
C PHE A 468 19.34 -10.11 6.04
N GLU A 469 19.26 -9.58 7.27
CA GLU A 469 18.93 -10.33 8.50
C GLU A 469 17.62 -11.13 8.38
N ARG A 470 16.55 -10.56 7.81
CA ARG A 470 15.28 -11.27 7.60
C ARG A 470 15.38 -12.46 6.66
N SER A 471 16.24 -12.39 5.64
CA SER A 471 16.50 -13.54 4.78
C SER A 471 17.37 -14.58 5.46
N VAL A 472 18.34 -14.16 6.28
CA VAL A 472 19.13 -15.07 7.12
C VAL A 472 18.19 -15.86 8.04
N GLU A 473 17.34 -15.18 8.81
CA GLU A 473 16.35 -15.82 9.71
C GLU A 473 15.43 -16.80 8.98
N ARG A 474 14.93 -16.42 7.79
CA ARG A 474 14.09 -17.30 6.94
C ARG A 474 14.84 -18.57 6.52
N ILE A 475 16.08 -18.42 6.05
CA ILE A 475 16.89 -19.57 5.64
C ILE A 475 17.25 -20.44 6.86
N GLU A 476 17.54 -19.83 8.01
CA GLU A 476 17.77 -20.55 9.26
C GLU A 476 16.55 -21.36 9.71
N ALA A 477 15.34 -20.82 9.56
CA ALA A 477 14.11 -21.57 9.79
C ALA A 477 13.98 -22.77 8.83
N LYS A 478 14.33 -22.60 7.55
CA LYS A 478 14.34 -23.70 6.55
C LYS A 478 15.40 -24.77 6.84
N LEU A 479 16.51 -24.38 7.44
CA LEU A 479 17.58 -25.27 7.92
C LEU A 479 17.15 -26.02 9.20
N GLY A 480 16.56 -25.31 10.15
CA GLY A 480 16.06 -25.86 11.42
C GLY A 480 14.86 -26.80 11.27
N GLY A 481 13.96 -26.52 10.31
CA GLY A 481 12.81 -27.36 9.98
C GLY A 481 13.14 -28.74 9.41
N GLY A 482 14.42 -29.04 9.13
CA GLY A 482 14.90 -30.38 8.79
C GLY A 482 15.02 -31.33 9.98
N ALA A 483 14.88 -30.83 11.21
CA ALA A 483 14.88 -31.62 12.44
C ALA A 483 13.81 -31.09 13.40
N ASP A 484 12.67 -31.79 13.45
CA ASP A 484 11.61 -31.70 14.47
C ASP A 484 10.94 -30.32 14.66
N SER A 485 9.66 -30.28 14.27
CA SER A 485 8.70 -29.25 14.67
C SER A 485 8.57 -29.17 16.20
N ALA A 486 9.14 -28.14 16.84
CA ALA A 486 8.65 -27.59 18.11
C ALA A 486 9.31 -26.24 18.42
N GLY A 487 8.45 -25.24 18.61
CA GLY A 487 8.67 -23.84 19.01
C GLY A 487 10.01 -23.40 19.61
N ALA A 488 10.46 -22.23 19.15
CA ALA A 488 11.42 -21.40 19.89
C ALA A 488 11.03 -19.92 19.75
N GLU A 489 10.89 -19.28 20.91
CA GLU A 489 10.66 -17.85 21.12
C GLU A 489 11.87 -17.03 20.66
N SER A 490 11.64 -15.96 19.88
CA SER A 490 12.68 -14.99 19.52
C SER A 490 12.85 -13.95 20.62
N THR A 491 14.09 -13.77 21.09
CA THR A 491 14.47 -12.75 22.09
C THR A 491 15.12 -11.57 21.38
N GLU A 492 14.59 -10.37 21.59
CA GLU A 492 15.16 -9.11 21.10
C GLU A 492 16.58 -8.85 21.64
N SER A 493 17.46 -8.33 20.78
CA SER A 493 18.65 -7.59 21.21
C SER A 493 18.75 -6.27 20.45
N ASN A 494 18.73 -5.19 21.24
CA ASN A 494 18.77 -3.80 20.81
C ASN A 494 20.20 -3.29 21.06
N GLU A 495 20.93 -2.88 20.02
CA GLU A 495 22.20 -2.15 20.16
C GLU A 495 22.21 -0.87 19.32
N ALA A 496 22.34 0.26 20.02
CA ALA A 496 22.55 1.59 19.45
C ALA A 496 23.99 1.75 18.93
N ARG A 497 24.20 2.59 17.88
CA ARG A 497 25.32 3.58 17.79
C ARG A 497 25.44 4.44 16.51
N VAL A 498 25.76 5.72 16.77
CA VAL A 498 26.74 6.65 16.13
C VAL A 498 26.38 7.36 14.81
N ALA A 499 26.18 8.68 14.93
CA ALA A 499 26.08 9.65 13.84
C ALA A 499 27.45 10.04 13.25
N THR A 500 27.53 10.16 11.92
CA THR A 500 28.67 10.75 11.17
C THR A 500 28.30 12.10 10.52
N PRO A 501 29.29 12.98 10.25
CA PRO A 501 29.05 14.41 10.01
C PRO A 501 28.70 14.75 8.55
N ARG A 502 27.68 15.59 8.38
CA ARG A 502 27.13 16.07 7.10
C ARG A 502 28.03 17.14 6.45
N ARG A 503 28.31 17.00 5.15
CA ARG A 503 29.06 17.96 4.33
C ARG A 503 28.09 18.70 3.39
N ARG A 504 28.03 20.03 3.50
CA ARG A 504 27.22 20.89 2.62
C ARG A 504 27.92 21.15 1.29
N LEU A 505 27.18 21.10 0.18
CA LEU A 505 27.67 21.48 -1.16
C LEU A 505 26.63 22.31 -1.94
N ARG A 506 27.13 23.24 -2.77
CA ARG A 506 26.38 24.25 -3.55
C ARG A 506 26.23 23.80 -5.01
N GLY A 507 25.03 23.89 -5.57
CA GLY A 507 24.76 23.70 -7.00
C GLY A 507 24.91 24.97 -7.84
N SER A 508 25.10 24.81 -9.17
CA SER A 508 25.12 25.90 -10.16
C SER A 508 24.03 25.72 -11.21
N ARG A 509 23.45 26.84 -11.68
CA ARG A 509 22.18 26.98 -12.43
C ARG A 509 21.95 26.16 -13.72
N ASP A 510 22.95 25.50 -14.30
CA ASP A 510 22.82 24.75 -15.58
C ASP A 510 23.00 23.23 -15.45
N ARG A 511 23.11 22.71 -14.23
CA ARG A 511 23.08 21.27 -13.92
C ARG A 511 22.19 21.07 -12.70
N GLY A 512 21.18 20.21 -12.81
CA GLY A 512 20.59 19.61 -11.61
C GLY A 512 21.68 18.97 -10.74
N PRO A 513 21.43 18.72 -9.45
CA PRO A 513 22.41 18.05 -8.59
C PRO A 513 22.93 16.79 -9.30
N SER A 514 24.25 16.63 -9.31
CA SER A 514 24.88 15.46 -9.89
C SER A 514 24.49 14.21 -9.09
N LEU A 515 24.53 13.01 -9.71
CA LEU A 515 24.30 11.74 -8.99
C LEU A 515 25.18 11.60 -7.73
N SER A 516 26.36 12.26 -7.69
CA SER A 516 27.25 12.33 -6.53
C SER A 516 26.80 13.28 -5.40
N ASP A 517 25.78 14.12 -5.63
CA ASP A 517 25.20 15.04 -4.63
C ASP A 517 24.00 14.44 -3.90
N ILE A 518 23.61 13.22 -4.27
CA ILE A 518 22.63 12.43 -3.58
C ILE A 518 23.43 11.53 -2.61
N PRO A 519 23.19 11.60 -1.28
CA PRO A 519 23.80 10.66 -0.32
C PRO A 519 23.62 9.26 -0.87
N THR A 520 24.69 8.45 -0.88
CA THR A 520 24.73 7.06 -1.35
C THR A 520 23.35 6.56 -1.74
N LEU A 521 22.93 6.85 -2.98
CA LEU A 521 21.61 6.43 -3.44
C LEU A 521 21.52 4.94 -3.16
N HIS A 522 20.33 4.48 -2.79
CA HIS A 522 20.00 3.09 -2.47
C HIS A 522 20.21 2.66 -1.02
N ASP A 523 20.55 3.56 -0.09
CA ASP A 523 20.57 3.19 1.34
C ASP A 523 19.19 2.77 1.88
N PHE A 524 18.07 2.92 1.15
CA PHE A 524 16.78 2.32 1.54
C PHE A 524 16.50 0.92 0.94
N LEU A 525 17.40 0.40 0.09
CA LEU A 525 17.39 -1.02 -0.29
C LEU A 525 18.32 -1.87 0.60
N THR A 526 19.10 -1.24 1.49
CA THR A 526 20.10 -1.92 2.34
C THR A 526 20.29 -1.38 3.76
N GLU A 527 19.95 -0.13 4.05
CA GLU A 527 20.00 0.43 5.40
C GLU A 527 18.55 0.48 5.93
N PRO A 528 18.25 -0.24 7.03
CA PRO A 528 16.91 -0.24 7.60
C PRO A 528 16.56 1.17 8.04
N ASP A 529 15.42 1.68 7.57
CA ASP A 529 14.64 2.54 8.43
C ASP A 529 14.26 1.69 9.64
N PRO A 530 14.79 1.99 10.85
CA PRO A 530 14.54 1.18 12.03
C PRO A 530 13.04 1.13 12.38
N ASP A 531 12.23 2.01 11.80
CA ASP A 531 10.79 2.11 12.03
C ASP A 531 9.95 1.60 10.84
N ALA A 532 10.54 1.30 9.67
CA ALA A 532 9.79 0.80 8.50
C ALA A 532 9.43 -0.69 8.62
N VAL A 533 8.20 -0.98 9.06
CA VAL A 533 7.68 -2.35 9.05
C VAL A 533 7.09 -2.68 7.67
N GLY A 534 7.90 -3.37 6.86
CA GLY A 534 7.59 -3.85 5.50
C GLY A 534 8.91 -4.24 4.85
N SER A 535 9.02 -5.39 4.16
CA SER A 535 10.34 -5.98 3.86
C SER A 535 11.28 -5.03 3.07
N ALA A 536 12.32 -4.54 3.76
CA ALA A 536 13.46 -3.85 3.16
C ALA A 536 14.24 -4.79 2.21
N ASP A 537 14.11 -6.09 2.44
CA ASP A 537 14.66 -7.13 1.58
C ASP A 537 13.73 -7.39 0.37
N PRO A 538 14.21 -7.16 -0.87
CA PRO A 538 13.43 -7.33 -2.09
C PRO A 538 13.07 -8.80 -2.40
N GLY A 539 13.64 -9.78 -1.70
CA GLY A 539 13.50 -11.22 -1.95
C GLY A 539 12.56 -12.00 -1.03
N VAL A 540 11.98 -11.40 0.02
CA VAL A 540 11.18 -12.15 1.02
C VAL A 540 9.82 -12.57 0.47
N LEU A 541 9.61 -13.89 0.36
CA LEU A 541 8.30 -14.52 0.20
C LEU A 541 8.02 -15.38 1.44
N PRO A 542 6.83 -15.31 2.07
CA PRO A 542 6.45 -16.30 3.09
C PRO A 542 6.19 -17.65 2.44
N ASP A 543 6.70 -18.71 3.07
CA ASP A 543 6.46 -20.13 2.83
C ASP A 543 6.17 -20.55 1.37
N GLU A 544 7.24 -20.93 0.68
CA GLU A 544 7.18 -21.69 -0.59
C GLU A 544 6.99 -23.19 -0.35
N GLN A 545 6.51 -23.61 0.83
CA GLN A 545 6.09 -24.99 1.01
C GLN A 545 4.92 -25.23 0.05
N GLY A 546 5.14 -26.15 -0.89
CA GLY A 546 4.16 -26.55 -1.89
C GLY A 546 2.79 -26.74 -1.26
N ASP A 547 1.79 -26.13 -1.87
CA ASP A 547 0.40 -26.45 -1.61
C ASP A 547 0.15 -27.87 -2.12
N ASP A 548 0.44 -28.88 -1.30
CA ASP A 548 0.12 -30.29 -1.54
C ASP A 548 -1.40 -30.55 -1.38
N GLY A 549 -2.23 -29.54 -1.61
CA GLY A 549 -3.63 -29.46 -1.20
C GLY A 549 -4.63 -29.02 -2.27
N LEU A 550 -4.29 -29.01 -3.56
CA LEU A 550 -5.29 -28.83 -4.62
C LEU A 550 -5.64 -30.16 -5.28
N GLY A 551 -6.76 -30.74 -4.80
CA GLY A 551 -7.43 -31.84 -5.47
C GLY A 551 -7.68 -31.50 -6.93
N GLY A 552 -7.22 -32.39 -7.82
CA GLY A 552 -7.42 -32.29 -9.26
C GLY A 552 -8.89 -32.14 -9.61
N GLY A 553 -9.25 -30.95 -10.09
CA GLY A 553 -10.45 -30.70 -10.87
C GLY A 553 -10.02 -30.11 -12.20
N GLU A 554 -10.11 -30.91 -13.26
CA GLU A 554 -10.04 -30.44 -14.65
C GLU A 554 -11.00 -29.26 -14.83
N PHE A 555 -10.47 -28.07 -15.08
CA PHE A 555 -11.23 -27.00 -15.71
C PHE A 555 -10.69 -26.82 -17.12
N GLY A 556 -11.52 -27.26 -18.07
CA GLY A 556 -11.27 -27.12 -19.50
C GLY A 556 -11.27 -25.67 -19.94
N ASP A 557 -10.48 -25.44 -20.99
CA ASP A 557 -10.47 -24.23 -21.79
C ASP A 557 -11.89 -23.87 -22.23
N ASP A 558 -12.38 -22.70 -21.83
CA ASP A 558 -13.36 -21.95 -22.62
C ASP A 558 -13.19 -20.44 -22.39
N GLU A 559 -13.12 -19.74 -23.52
CA GLU A 559 -12.91 -18.30 -23.69
C GLU A 559 -13.90 -17.46 -22.87
N PHE A 560 -13.38 -16.54 -22.04
CA PHE A 560 -14.12 -15.32 -21.68
C PHE A 560 -13.25 -14.09 -21.88
N GLY A 561 -13.64 -13.32 -22.91
CA GLY A 561 -13.04 -12.05 -23.28
C GLY A 561 -13.11 -11.02 -22.15
N SER A 562 -11.98 -10.37 -21.95
CA SER A 562 -11.74 -9.25 -21.06
C SER A 562 -12.56 -8.01 -21.47
N ASP A 563 -13.32 -7.46 -20.53
CA ASP A 563 -13.68 -6.05 -20.48
C ASP A 563 -13.36 -5.52 -19.08
N PRO A 564 -12.31 -4.69 -18.89
CA PRO A 564 -11.90 -4.22 -17.57
C PRO A 564 -12.53 -2.85 -17.30
N ARG A 565 -13.66 -2.87 -16.60
CA ARG A 565 -14.06 -1.75 -15.73
C ARG A 565 -14.53 -2.37 -14.43
N TYR A 566 -13.70 -2.31 -13.39
CA TYR A 566 -14.01 -1.96 -12.01
C TYR A 566 -12.72 -1.97 -11.19
#